data_AF-A0A0F4JWJ2-F1
#
_entry.id   AF-A0A0F4JWJ2-F1
#
_cell.length_a   1.000
_cell.length_b   1.000
_cell.length_c   1.000
_cell.angle_alpha   90.00
_cell.angle_beta   90.00
_cell.angle_gamma   90.00
#
_symmetry.space_group_name_H-M   'P 1'
#
loop_
_entity.id
_entity.type
_entity.pdbx_description
1 polymer ?
#
loop_
_entity_poly.entity_id
_entity_poly.type
_entity_poly.pdbx_seq_one_letter_code
_entity_poly.pdbx_strand_id
1 'polypeptide(L)'
;MQSGRSIALLIGASLLVSGCARASVPASPSEGSAPAAAAVGGRMSAAELQAEWSWAASSTGGANPVSDPDGHLCAKGQQGGVWFLAGTFGGSAKRSCTVSAGVPLAFPLVNSVGEPADCAAFMALAQGSATLDGREVPAERFDATPVQITAVDGNPVLQGGGRFRTHACGLWVQVEPLAAGSHTVGIRGSSGSFAVSVDYQLQVSGG
;
A
#
# COMPACT_ATOMS: atom_id res chain seq x y z
N MET A 1 21.59 73.24 -13.63
CA MET A 1 22.04 73.40 -15.04
C MET A 1 21.63 72.14 -15.77
N GLN A 2 20.43 72.09 -16.35
CA GLN A 2 20.05 72.63 -17.67
C GLN A 2 20.30 71.62 -18.79
N SER A 3 19.19 71.03 -19.24
CA SER A 3 18.79 70.74 -20.63
C SER A 3 19.64 69.86 -21.54
N GLY A 4 18.95 68.86 -22.10
CA GLY A 4 18.61 68.79 -23.54
C GLY A 4 17.34 67.95 -23.67
N ARG A 5 16.17 68.43 -24.11
CA ARG A 5 15.77 68.91 -25.46
C ARG A 5 16.23 67.89 -26.52
N SER A 6 15.42 67.35 -27.42
CA SER A 6 14.12 67.79 -27.93
C SER A 6 13.71 66.86 -29.10
N ILE A 7 12.40 66.87 -29.37
CA ILE A 7 11.75 66.85 -30.70
C ILE A 7 11.49 65.50 -31.40
N ALA A 8 10.18 65.33 -31.58
CA ALA A 8 9.44 64.40 -32.42
C ALA A 8 9.80 64.43 -33.90
N LEU A 9 9.45 63.37 -34.63
CA LEU A 9 8.70 63.49 -35.88
C LEU A 9 7.95 62.18 -36.20
N LEU A 10 6.66 62.33 -36.51
CA LEU A 10 5.72 61.32 -37.00
C LEU A 10 5.75 61.25 -38.52
N ILE A 11 5.93 60.07 -39.13
CA ILE A 11 5.38 59.62 -40.43
C ILE A 11 5.42 58.08 -40.36
N GLY A 12 4.37 57.27 -40.47
CA GLY A 12 3.19 57.33 -41.32
C GLY A 12 3.33 56.24 -42.41
N ALA A 13 2.82 55.02 -42.18
CA ALA A 13 2.53 54.04 -43.23
C ALA A 13 1.61 52.92 -42.70
N SER A 14 0.35 52.98 -43.10
CA SER A 14 -0.65 51.94 -42.92
C SER A 14 -0.39 50.78 -43.87
N LEU A 15 -0.39 49.54 -43.37
CA LEU A 15 -0.53 48.32 -44.16
C LEU A 15 -1.58 47.43 -43.50
N LEU A 16 -2.67 47.19 -44.23
CA LEU A 16 -3.73 46.24 -43.95
C LEU A 16 -3.18 44.81 -44.06
N VAL A 17 -3.28 44.01 -43.00
CA VAL A 17 -3.25 42.54 -43.12
C VAL A 17 -4.21 41.91 -42.12
N SER A 18 -5.16 41.16 -42.70
CA SER A 18 -5.92 40.02 -42.20
C SER A 18 -6.04 39.77 -40.70
N GLY A 19 -7.30 39.68 -40.26
CA GLY A 19 -7.65 39.06 -39.00
C GLY A 19 -7.27 37.58 -38.95
N CYS A 20 -6.81 37.15 -37.78
CA CYS A 20 -7.02 35.79 -37.29
C CYS A 20 -7.83 35.92 -36.01
N ALA A 21 -9.07 35.44 -36.03
CA ALA A 21 -9.83 35.20 -34.82
C ALA A 21 -8.99 34.28 -33.91
N ARG A 22 -8.79 34.69 -32.66
CA ARG A 22 -8.20 33.81 -31.64
C ARG A 22 -9.23 32.74 -31.33
N ALA A 23 -9.09 31.58 -31.94
CA ALA A 23 -9.73 30.37 -31.43
C ALA A 23 -9.11 30.09 -30.06
N SER A 24 -9.91 30.28 -29.01
CA SER A 24 -9.57 29.82 -27.67
C SER A 24 -9.38 28.31 -27.73
N VAL A 25 -8.15 27.85 -27.55
CA VAL A 25 -7.83 26.43 -27.44
C VAL A 25 -8.53 25.92 -26.18
N PRO A 26 -9.47 24.95 -26.26
CA PRO A 26 -9.97 24.32 -25.05
C PRO A 26 -8.78 23.63 -24.37
N ALA A 27 -8.55 23.98 -23.12
CA ALA A 27 -7.56 23.30 -22.28
C ALA A 27 -7.87 21.80 -22.31
N SER A 28 -6.93 21.02 -22.85
CA SER A 28 -6.98 19.57 -22.74
C SER A 28 -6.97 19.23 -21.26
N PRO A 29 -7.88 18.39 -20.75
CA PRO A 29 -7.73 17.87 -19.41
C PRO A 29 -6.43 17.07 -19.41
N SER A 30 -5.45 17.55 -18.64
CA SER A 30 -4.27 16.78 -18.30
C SER A 30 -4.76 15.41 -17.83
N GLU A 31 -4.35 14.35 -18.52
CA GLU A 31 -4.49 12.99 -18.04
C GLU A 31 -3.79 12.94 -16.69
N GLY A 32 -4.58 13.10 -15.63
CA GLY A 32 -4.15 12.75 -14.30
C GLY A 32 -3.81 11.28 -14.37
N SER A 33 -2.55 10.94 -14.09
CA SER A 33 -2.14 9.56 -13.86
C SER A 33 -3.13 8.95 -12.88
N ALA A 34 -4.03 8.11 -13.40
CA ALA A 34 -4.84 7.25 -12.59
C ALA A 34 -3.90 6.41 -11.71
N PRO A 35 -4.24 6.15 -10.44
CA PRO A 35 -3.53 5.11 -9.71
C PRO A 35 -3.66 3.81 -10.51
N ALA A 36 -2.56 3.07 -10.65
CA ALA A 36 -2.54 1.79 -11.34
C ALA A 36 -3.74 0.95 -10.87
N ALA A 37 -4.64 0.67 -11.80
CA ALA A 37 -5.83 -0.09 -11.54
C ALA A 37 -5.46 -1.48 -11.01
N ALA A 38 -6.29 -1.95 -10.08
CA ALA A 38 -6.23 -3.24 -9.41
C ALA A 38 -5.78 -4.39 -10.31
N ALA A 39 -4.97 -5.29 -9.73
CA ALA A 39 -4.62 -6.56 -10.34
C ALA A 39 -5.89 -7.30 -10.77
N VAL A 40 -6.10 -7.37 -12.09
CA VAL A 40 -7.04 -8.30 -12.71
C VAL A 40 -6.30 -9.62 -12.89
N GLY A 41 -6.59 -10.59 -12.02
CA GLY A 41 -6.32 -12.02 -12.26
C GLY A 41 -4.85 -12.44 -12.38
N GLY A 42 -3.95 -11.89 -11.56
CA GLY A 42 -2.56 -12.33 -11.47
C GLY A 42 -2.03 -12.21 -10.04
N ARG A 43 -1.05 -13.07 -9.69
CA ARG A 43 -0.32 -12.93 -8.42
C ARG A 43 0.33 -11.55 -8.37
N MET A 44 0.16 -10.88 -7.24
CA MET A 44 0.83 -9.63 -6.91
C MET A 44 2.33 -9.85 -6.83
N SER A 45 3.09 -8.88 -7.31
CA SER A 45 4.52 -8.82 -7.14
C SER A 45 4.90 -8.62 -5.68
N ALA A 46 6.16 -8.94 -5.34
CA ALA A 46 6.72 -8.67 -4.02
C ALA A 46 6.53 -7.19 -3.61
N ALA A 47 6.75 -6.25 -4.52
CA ALA A 47 6.60 -4.83 -4.23
C ALA A 47 5.15 -4.43 -3.90
N GLU A 48 4.16 -5.05 -4.56
CA GLU A 48 2.74 -4.79 -4.29
C GLU A 48 2.29 -5.40 -2.96
N LEU A 49 2.76 -6.60 -2.61
CA LEU A 49 2.47 -7.19 -1.30
C LEU A 49 3.09 -6.38 -0.16
N GLN A 50 4.31 -5.89 -0.37
CA GLN A 50 5.03 -5.09 0.61
C GLN A 50 4.47 -3.65 0.71
N ALA A 51 3.42 -3.29 -0.06
CA ALA A 51 2.62 -2.09 0.21
C ALA A 51 1.93 -2.13 1.58
N GLU A 52 1.76 -3.33 2.14
CA GLU A 52 1.31 -3.56 3.52
C GLU A 52 2.03 -2.67 4.53
N TRP A 53 3.35 -2.44 4.39
CA TRP A 53 4.09 -1.56 5.30
C TRP A 53 3.56 -0.14 5.31
N SER A 54 3.21 0.40 4.13
CA SER A 54 2.64 1.75 4.05
C SER A 54 1.22 1.79 4.63
N TRP A 55 0.43 0.75 4.42
CA TRP A 55 -0.90 0.61 5.01
C TRP A 55 -0.85 0.49 6.53
N ALA A 56 -0.05 -0.45 7.04
CA ALA A 56 0.13 -0.68 8.47
C ALA A 56 0.69 0.57 9.16
N ALA A 57 1.62 1.29 8.51
CA ALA A 57 2.18 2.54 9.03
C ALA A 57 1.31 3.78 8.75
N SER A 58 0.11 3.66 8.16
CA SER A 58 -0.78 4.79 7.87
C SER A 58 -1.66 5.19 9.07
N SER A 59 -1.53 4.50 10.20
CA SER A 59 -2.38 4.67 11.38
C SER A 59 -1.57 4.65 12.67
N THR A 60 -2.07 5.37 13.67
CA THR A 60 -1.40 5.58 14.95
C THR A 60 -2.04 4.75 16.08
N GLY A 61 -1.23 4.37 17.06
CA GLY A 61 -1.65 3.84 18.36
C GLY A 61 -2.79 2.80 18.33
N GLY A 62 -3.74 2.92 19.27
CA GLY A 62 -4.88 2.00 19.45
C GLY A 62 -5.89 1.95 18.29
N ALA A 63 -5.56 2.57 17.16
CA ALA A 63 -6.34 2.51 15.94
C ALA A 63 -5.53 1.90 14.79
N ASN A 64 -4.50 1.10 15.10
CA ASN A 64 -3.66 0.40 14.15
C ASN A 64 -4.08 -1.08 13.98
N PRO A 65 -4.25 -1.58 12.75
CA PRO A 65 -4.74 -2.94 12.49
C PRO A 65 -3.79 -4.05 12.97
N VAL A 66 -2.49 -3.78 13.11
CA VAL A 66 -1.51 -4.74 13.64
C VAL A 66 -1.64 -4.90 15.16
N SER A 67 -1.94 -3.80 15.88
CA SER A 67 -2.21 -3.81 17.32
C SER A 67 -3.65 -4.18 17.70
N ASP A 68 -4.53 -4.37 16.71
CA ASP A 68 -5.94 -4.66 16.93
C ASP A 68 -6.11 -6.03 17.60
N PRO A 69 -6.67 -6.13 18.81
CA PRO A 69 -6.79 -7.41 19.50
C PRO A 69 -7.90 -8.31 18.93
N ASP A 70 -8.93 -7.74 18.30
CA ASP A 70 -10.19 -8.46 17.99
C ASP A 70 -10.69 -8.29 16.55
N GLY A 71 -10.01 -7.47 15.72
CA GLY A 71 -10.26 -7.37 14.29
C GLY A 71 -11.23 -6.25 13.86
N HIS A 72 -11.78 -5.47 14.79
CA HIS A 72 -12.71 -4.38 14.48
C HIS A 72 -12.10 -3.27 13.60
N LEU A 73 -10.76 -3.20 13.50
CA LEU A 73 -10.02 -2.25 12.68
C LEU A 73 -9.55 -2.84 11.35
N CYS A 74 -9.90 -4.07 11.00
CA CYS A 74 -9.34 -4.75 9.82
C CYS A 74 -9.63 -4.03 8.48
N ALA A 75 -10.72 -3.26 8.40
CA ALA A 75 -11.07 -2.48 7.22
C ALA A 75 -10.38 -1.10 7.18
N LYS A 76 -9.72 -0.70 8.27
CA LYS A 76 -9.16 0.63 8.39
C LYS A 76 -7.96 0.81 7.46
N GLY A 77 -8.03 1.84 6.62
CA GLY A 77 -6.93 2.22 5.74
C GLY A 77 -6.70 1.29 4.55
N GLN A 78 -7.51 0.23 4.38
CA GLN A 78 -7.41 -0.65 3.22
C GLN A 78 -7.54 0.15 1.93
N GLN A 79 -6.71 -0.16 0.94
CA GLN A 79 -6.72 0.49 -0.37
C GLN A 79 -7.10 -0.52 -1.45
N GLY A 80 -7.65 -0.04 -2.55
CA GLY A 80 -8.23 -0.89 -3.59
C GLY A 80 -7.22 -1.83 -4.25
N GLY A 81 -7.67 -3.04 -4.59
CA GLY A 81 -6.92 -4.05 -5.35
C GLY A 81 -6.43 -5.24 -4.53
N VAL A 82 -6.34 -5.11 -3.21
CA VAL A 82 -6.02 -6.19 -2.27
C VAL A 82 -6.60 -5.85 -0.90
N TRP A 83 -6.95 -6.88 -0.12
CA TRP A 83 -7.31 -6.72 1.28
C TRP A 83 -6.22 -7.37 2.15
N PHE A 84 -5.51 -6.56 2.92
CA PHE A 84 -4.46 -7.07 3.80
C PHE A 84 -5.03 -7.59 5.12
N LEU A 85 -4.66 -8.81 5.52
CA LEU A 85 -4.87 -9.26 6.91
C LEU A 85 -3.59 -9.04 7.70
N ALA A 86 -3.69 -8.32 8.81
CA ALA A 86 -2.53 -8.01 9.62
C ALA A 86 -2.07 -9.24 10.42
N GLY A 87 -0.75 -9.37 10.58
CA GLY A 87 -0.16 -10.19 11.64
C GLY A 87 -0.33 -9.51 13.01
N THR A 88 0.63 -9.75 13.91
CA THR A 88 0.75 -9.02 15.18
C THR A 88 2.19 -8.57 15.37
N PHE A 89 2.45 -7.73 16.38
CA PHE A 89 3.81 -7.44 16.85
C PHE A 89 4.47 -8.61 17.63
N GLY A 90 3.96 -9.83 17.45
CA GLY A 90 4.30 -11.01 18.23
C GLY A 90 3.09 -11.56 18.99
N GLY A 91 3.19 -12.80 19.49
CA GLY A 91 2.15 -13.44 20.28
C GLY A 91 0.95 -13.88 19.45
N SER A 92 -0.25 -13.86 20.04
CA SER A 92 -1.45 -14.39 19.41
C SER A 92 -2.65 -13.45 19.46
N ALA A 93 -3.49 -13.49 18.43
CA ALA A 93 -4.76 -12.78 18.38
C ALA A 93 -5.87 -13.64 17.75
N LYS A 94 -7.12 -13.39 18.15
CA LYS A 94 -8.32 -13.94 17.51
C LYS A 94 -9.16 -12.78 17.02
N ARG A 95 -9.38 -12.69 15.71
CA ARG A 95 -9.93 -11.51 15.07
C ARG A 95 -11.18 -11.84 14.26
N SER A 96 -12.19 -11.00 14.33
CA SER A 96 -13.35 -11.05 13.45
C SER A 96 -13.29 -9.85 12.51
N CYS A 97 -13.45 -10.09 11.20
CA CYS A 97 -13.29 -9.05 10.19
C CYS A 97 -14.35 -9.17 9.10
N THR A 98 -14.96 -8.05 8.71
CA THR A 98 -15.82 -7.97 7.52
C THR A 98 -14.99 -7.53 6.33
N VAL A 99 -15.00 -8.35 5.27
CA VAL A 99 -14.22 -8.14 4.05
C VAL A 99 -15.18 -7.90 2.88
N SER A 100 -14.84 -6.98 1.98
CA SER A 100 -15.59 -6.77 0.74
C SER A 100 -15.40 -7.94 -0.22
N ALA A 101 -16.49 -8.46 -0.81
CA ALA A 101 -16.40 -9.45 -1.88
C ALA A 101 -15.61 -8.94 -3.09
N GLY A 102 -15.02 -9.89 -3.83
CA GLY A 102 -14.34 -9.60 -5.10
C GLY A 102 -12.93 -9.01 -4.94
N VAL A 103 -12.41 -8.91 -3.71
CA VAL A 103 -11.05 -8.42 -3.45
C VAL A 103 -10.14 -9.59 -3.03
N PRO A 104 -8.97 -9.78 -3.66
CA PRO A 104 -7.99 -10.78 -3.22
C PRO A 104 -7.50 -10.49 -1.79
N LEU A 105 -7.16 -11.53 -1.04
CA LEU A 105 -6.53 -11.37 0.27
C LEU A 105 -5.02 -11.54 0.18
N ALA A 106 -4.29 -10.78 0.98
CA ALA A 106 -2.86 -10.97 1.19
C ALA A 106 -2.49 -10.82 2.67
N PHE A 107 -1.53 -11.63 3.14
CA PHE A 107 -1.05 -11.51 4.52
C PHE A 107 0.34 -12.14 4.70
N PRO A 108 1.18 -11.56 5.58
CA PRO A 108 2.44 -12.17 5.94
C PRO A 108 2.22 -13.27 6.99
N LEU A 109 2.97 -14.36 6.87
CA LEU A 109 3.17 -15.30 7.98
C LEU A 109 4.20 -14.72 8.96
N VAL A 110 5.25 -14.13 8.40
CA VAL A 110 6.25 -13.28 9.06
C VAL A 110 6.85 -12.38 8.00
N ASN A 111 7.17 -11.14 8.37
CA ASN A 111 7.81 -10.17 7.51
C ASN A 111 8.73 -9.26 8.32
N SER A 112 9.65 -8.60 7.62
CA SER A 112 10.55 -7.60 8.19
C SER A 112 10.88 -6.52 7.16
N VAL A 113 11.36 -5.40 7.65
CA VAL A 113 11.77 -4.22 6.88
C VAL A 113 13.11 -3.73 7.43
N GLY A 114 14.05 -3.39 6.56
CA GLY A 114 15.39 -2.98 6.96
C GLY A 114 16.40 -3.04 5.82
N GLU A 115 17.68 -3.14 6.18
CA GLU A 115 18.74 -3.33 5.20
C GLU A 115 18.72 -4.76 4.63
N PRO A 116 19.29 -5.01 3.44
CA PRO A 116 19.30 -6.35 2.84
C PRO A 116 19.90 -7.43 3.75
N ALA A 117 20.91 -7.08 4.55
CA ALA A 117 21.52 -7.99 5.51
C ALA A 117 20.57 -8.37 6.66
N ASP A 118 19.79 -7.42 7.16
CA ASP A 118 18.78 -7.67 8.20
C ASP A 118 17.71 -8.62 7.66
N CYS A 119 17.26 -8.36 6.43
CA CYS A 119 16.32 -9.24 5.75
C CYS A 119 16.87 -10.65 5.52
N ALA A 120 18.13 -10.78 5.12
CA ALA A 120 18.78 -12.08 4.97
C ALA A 120 18.83 -12.84 6.30
N ALA A 121 19.22 -12.18 7.39
CA ALA A 121 19.27 -12.78 8.72
C ALA A 121 17.87 -13.20 9.22
N PHE A 122 16.87 -12.33 9.07
CA PHE A 122 15.49 -12.63 9.43
C PHE A 122 14.94 -13.81 8.63
N MET A 123 15.15 -13.80 7.32
CA MET A 123 14.62 -14.83 6.44
C MET A 123 15.37 -16.16 6.54
N ALA A 124 16.61 -16.20 7.05
CA ALA A 124 17.34 -17.44 7.31
C ALA A 124 16.65 -18.33 8.36
N LEU A 125 15.90 -17.71 9.28
CA LEU A 125 15.17 -18.40 10.35
C LEU A 125 13.65 -18.42 10.14
N ALA A 126 13.15 -17.78 9.09
CA ALA A 126 11.73 -17.62 8.83
C ALA A 126 11.05 -18.95 8.52
N GLN A 127 9.98 -19.25 9.25
CA GLN A 127 9.11 -20.40 9.06
C GLN A 127 7.67 -19.96 9.21
N GLY A 128 6.74 -20.70 8.62
CA GLY A 128 5.32 -20.43 8.79
C GLY A 128 4.43 -21.39 8.03
N SER A 129 3.15 -21.36 8.40
CA SER A 129 2.06 -22.01 7.69
C SER A 129 0.81 -21.15 7.75
N ALA A 130 -0.10 -21.38 6.80
CA ALA A 130 -1.42 -20.78 6.84
C ALA A 130 -2.49 -21.76 6.41
N THR A 131 -3.70 -21.53 6.90
CA THR A 131 -4.89 -22.29 6.53
C THR A 131 -6.00 -21.36 6.08
N LEU A 132 -6.74 -21.74 5.05
CA LEU A 132 -8.03 -21.18 4.66
C LEU A 132 -9.09 -22.28 4.76
N ASP A 133 -10.12 -22.07 5.58
CA ASP A 133 -11.20 -23.03 5.82
C ASP A 133 -10.69 -24.43 6.17
N GLY A 134 -9.67 -24.46 7.04
CA GLY A 134 -9.01 -25.68 7.51
C GLY A 134 -8.06 -26.34 6.50
N ARG A 135 -7.90 -25.80 5.28
CA ARG A 135 -6.97 -26.31 4.27
C ARG A 135 -5.71 -25.46 4.22
N GLU A 136 -4.55 -26.12 4.12
CA GLU A 136 -3.28 -25.41 3.99
C GLU A 136 -3.22 -24.60 2.69
N VAL A 137 -2.71 -23.37 2.78
CA VAL A 137 -2.46 -22.48 1.64
C VAL A 137 -0.96 -22.19 1.53
N PRO A 138 -0.37 -22.29 0.33
CA PRO A 138 1.06 -22.13 0.16
C PRO A 138 1.48 -20.68 0.38
N ALA A 139 2.61 -20.50 1.06
CA ALA A 139 3.29 -19.21 1.16
C ALA A 139 4.39 -19.09 0.12
N GLU A 140 4.62 -17.87 -0.33
CA GLU A 140 5.74 -17.47 -1.16
C GLU A 140 6.80 -16.76 -0.32
N ARG A 141 8.06 -17.06 -0.60
CA ARG A 141 9.19 -16.44 0.07
C ARG A 141 9.68 -15.26 -0.76
N PHE A 142 9.72 -14.09 -0.13
CA PHE A 142 10.36 -12.91 -0.70
C PHE A 142 11.55 -12.51 0.16
N ASP A 143 12.74 -12.56 -0.42
CA ASP A 143 13.95 -12.00 0.19
C ASP A 143 13.93 -10.46 0.05
N ALA A 144 15.05 -9.80 0.39
CA ALA A 144 15.16 -8.35 0.40
C ALA A 144 14.74 -7.72 -0.94
N THR A 145 13.56 -7.09 -0.93
CA THR A 145 12.96 -6.43 -2.09
C THR A 145 12.95 -4.93 -1.84
N PRO A 146 13.46 -4.09 -2.76
CA PRO A 146 13.37 -2.64 -2.61
C PRO A 146 11.92 -2.17 -2.56
N VAL A 147 11.60 -1.33 -1.58
CA VAL A 147 10.26 -0.79 -1.35
C VAL A 147 10.33 0.71 -1.06
N GLN A 148 9.23 1.40 -1.33
CA GLN A 148 9.05 2.78 -0.94
C GLN A 148 7.87 2.86 0.03
N ILE A 149 8.15 3.27 1.26
CA ILE A 149 7.17 3.29 2.35
C ILE A 149 6.75 4.73 2.61
N THR A 150 5.46 4.92 2.87
CA THR A 150 4.90 6.17 3.41
C THR A 150 4.28 5.88 4.76
N ALA A 151 4.74 6.56 5.79
CA ALA A 151 4.32 6.35 7.18
C ALA A 151 3.85 7.67 7.81
N VAL A 152 2.92 7.60 8.76
CA VAL A 152 2.54 8.75 9.59
C VAL A 152 3.37 8.78 10.88
N ASP A 153 3.63 9.98 11.42
CA ASP A 153 4.32 10.09 12.71
C ASP A 153 3.53 9.42 13.83
N GLY A 154 4.23 8.73 14.73
CA GLY A 154 3.61 7.99 15.84
C GLY A 154 2.91 6.70 15.42
N ASN A 155 3.15 6.20 14.21
CA ASN A 155 2.76 4.84 13.85
C ASN A 155 3.55 3.82 14.71
N PRO A 156 2.93 2.69 15.13
CA PRO A 156 3.61 1.69 15.95
C PRO A 156 4.47 0.70 15.14
N VAL A 157 4.48 0.80 13.81
CA VAL A 157 5.11 -0.18 12.91
C VAL A 157 6.57 0.18 12.61
N LEU A 158 6.88 1.47 12.50
CA LEU A 158 8.15 2.00 12.03
C LEU A 158 8.64 3.12 12.95
N GLN A 159 9.96 3.31 13.01
CA GLN A 159 10.56 4.40 13.79
C GLN A 159 10.44 5.72 13.02
N GLY A 160 9.27 6.36 13.13
CA GLY A 160 8.97 7.67 12.54
C GLY A 160 8.04 7.63 11.33
N GLY A 161 7.61 8.82 10.89
CA GLY A 161 6.81 9.02 9.69
C GLY A 161 7.61 9.50 8.49
N GLY A 162 6.89 9.88 7.43
CA GLY A 162 7.45 10.38 6.18
C GLY A 162 7.52 9.34 5.08
N ARG A 163 8.17 9.70 3.97
CA ARG A 163 8.30 8.86 2.78
C ARG A 163 9.77 8.52 2.55
N PHE A 164 10.10 7.23 2.53
CA PHE A 164 11.48 6.76 2.41
C PHE A 164 11.58 5.45 1.63
N ARG A 165 12.81 5.08 1.25
CA ARG A 165 13.11 3.82 0.56
C ARG A 165 13.91 2.91 1.48
N THR A 166 13.65 1.62 1.40
CA THR A 166 14.32 0.57 2.18
C THR A 166 14.09 -0.79 1.50
N HIS A 167 14.38 -1.90 2.17
CA HIS A 167 14.03 -3.23 1.71
C HIS A 167 13.02 -3.86 2.65
N ALA A 168 12.18 -4.73 2.09
CA ALA A 168 11.29 -5.58 2.87
C ALA A 168 11.39 -7.03 2.40
N CYS A 169 11.10 -7.95 3.30
CA CYS A 169 11.16 -9.39 3.07
C CYS A 169 10.08 -10.09 3.90
N GLY A 170 9.77 -11.33 3.57
CA GLY A 170 8.80 -12.11 4.34
C GLY A 170 8.34 -13.39 3.66
N LEU A 171 7.59 -14.18 4.42
CA LEU A 171 6.76 -15.26 3.91
C LEU A 171 5.34 -14.73 3.74
N TRP A 172 4.79 -14.82 2.54
CA TRP A 172 3.53 -14.17 2.17
C TRP A 172 2.56 -15.14 1.56
N VAL A 173 1.28 -14.99 1.90
CA VAL A 173 0.19 -15.74 1.28
C VAL A 173 -0.66 -14.78 0.46
N GLN A 174 -1.06 -15.24 -0.72
CA GLN A 174 -2.04 -14.60 -1.58
C GLN A 174 -3.20 -15.55 -1.80
N VAL A 175 -4.41 -15.05 -1.63
CA VAL A 175 -5.65 -15.82 -1.82
C VAL A 175 -6.51 -15.06 -2.82
N GLU A 176 -7.04 -15.78 -3.81
CA GLU A 176 -8.04 -15.25 -4.73
C GLU A 176 -9.26 -14.70 -3.95
N PRO A 177 -10.07 -13.82 -4.55
CA PRO A 177 -11.27 -13.31 -3.91
C PRO A 177 -12.13 -14.44 -3.36
N LEU A 178 -12.43 -14.36 -2.06
CA LEU A 178 -13.29 -15.32 -1.40
C LEU A 178 -14.74 -15.17 -1.85
N ALA A 179 -15.47 -16.28 -1.86
CA ALA A 179 -16.91 -16.25 -2.04
C ALA A 179 -17.60 -15.47 -0.90
N ALA A 180 -18.80 -14.97 -1.15
CA ALA A 180 -19.60 -14.37 -0.08
C ALA A 180 -19.94 -15.44 0.98
N GLY A 181 -19.80 -15.09 2.26
CA GLY A 181 -20.02 -16.03 3.36
C GLY A 181 -18.98 -15.93 4.47
N SER A 182 -19.03 -16.89 5.39
CA SER A 182 -18.10 -16.99 6.51
C SER A 182 -16.91 -17.87 6.13
N HIS A 183 -15.71 -17.38 6.42
CA HIS A 183 -14.45 -18.07 6.18
C HIS A 183 -13.55 -18.00 7.41
N THR A 184 -12.60 -18.94 7.51
CA THR A 184 -11.57 -18.95 8.55
C THR A 184 -10.18 -18.87 7.95
N VAL A 185 -9.34 -18.01 8.51
CA VAL A 185 -7.93 -17.92 8.12
C VAL A 185 -7.06 -18.11 9.35
N GLY A 186 -6.14 -19.08 9.29
CA GLY A 186 -5.13 -19.30 10.31
C GLY A 186 -3.78 -18.83 9.79
N ILE A 187 -3.08 -17.99 10.56
CA ILE A 187 -1.75 -17.46 10.25
C ILE A 187 -0.81 -17.92 11.35
N ARG A 188 0.27 -18.62 10.99
CA ARG A 188 1.34 -19.03 11.90
C ARG A 188 2.68 -18.69 11.29
N GLY A 189 3.54 -18.03 12.06
CA GLY A 189 4.89 -17.77 11.59
C GLY A 189 5.86 -17.43 12.71
N SER A 190 7.14 -17.63 12.43
CA SER A 190 8.23 -17.32 13.34
C SER A 190 9.52 -16.99 12.60
N SER A 191 10.39 -16.24 13.28
CA SER A 191 11.80 -16.07 12.90
C SER A 191 12.61 -15.78 14.17
N GLY A 192 13.55 -16.67 14.51
CA GLY A 192 14.27 -16.60 15.78
C GLY A 192 13.32 -16.66 16.99
N SER A 193 13.40 -15.66 17.87
CA SER A 193 12.50 -15.54 19.03
C SER A 193 11.16 -14.86 18.74
N PHE A 194 11.00 -14.29 17.54
CA PHE A 194 9.74 -13.67 17.12
C PHE A 194 8.78 -14.76 16.62
N ALA A 195 7.53 -14.70 17.08
CA ALA A 195 6.48 -15.62 16.65
C ALA A 195 5.11 -14.93 16.65
N VAL A 196 4.28 -15.25 15.66
CA VAL A 196 2.92 -14.75 15.50
C VAL A 196 1.94 -15.91 15.29
N SER A 197 0.74 -15.76 15.84
CA SER A 197 -0.36 -16.71 15.67
C SER A 197 -1.69 -15.96 15.61
N VAL A 198 -2.30 -15.85 14.43
CA VAL A 198 -3.56 -15.14 14.27
C VAL A 198 -4.63 -16.07 13.72
N ASP A 199 -5.80 -16.08 14.35
CA ASP A 199 -6.98 -16.76 13.84
C ASP A 199 -8.03 -15.72 13.47
N TYR A 200 -8.34 -15.64 12.19
CA TYR A 200 -9.36 -14.77 11.62
C TYR A 200 -10.67 -15.53 11.37
N GLN A 201 -11.77 -14.94 11.81
CA GLN A 201 -13.11 -15.21 11.31
C GLN A 201 -13.48 -14.09 10.34
N LEU A 202 -13.58 -14.43 9.07
CA LEU A 202 -13.91 -13.48 8.01
C LEU A 202 -15.39 -13.59 7.67
N GLN A 203 -16.07 -12.47 7.57
CA GLN A 203 -17.37 -12.36 6.94
C GLN A 203 -17.22 -11.59 5.63
N VAL A 204 -17.34 -12.29 4.51
CA VAL A 204 -17.30 -11.67 3.18
C VAL A 204 -18.71 -11.20 2.85
N SER A 205 -18.88 -9.90 2.59
CA SER A 205 -20.19 -9.33 2.24
C SER A 205 -20.67 -9.86 0.89
N GLY A 206 -21.98 -10.14 0.78
CA GLY A 206 -22.60 -10.42 -0.53
C GLY A 206 -22.57 -9.18 -1.41
N GLY A 207 -22.31 -9.37 -2.71
CA GLY A 207 -22.44 -8.34 -3.74
C GLY A 207 -23.89 -8.10 -4.15
#